data_AF-A0A948JK95-F1
#
_entry.id   AF-A0A948JK95-F1
#
_cell.length_a   1.000
_cell.length_b   1.000
_cell.length_c   1.000
_cell.angle_alpha   90.00
_cell.angle_beta   90.00
_cell.angle_gamma   90.00
#
_symmetry.space_group_name_H-M   'P 1'
#
loop_
_entity.id
_entity.type
_entity.pdbx_description
1 polymer ?
#
loop_
_entity_poly.entity_id
_entity_poly.type
_entity_poly.pdbx_seq_one_letter_code
_entity_poly.pdbx_strand_id
1 'polypeptide(L)'
;MAWLVKDKIKENYLACCKEAVLSDTAFNRFKKDKRYTPITEHLDRDIGQAYLDKIIEKNEYIFNVKKKRFLRNDLYGQPKRYDYGKYGIWSPTTLRYIYVAFELKKYFNGLDCMDIVEIGGGYGGQCKIINDMRGFKSYKIIDLKEPC
;
A
#
# COMPACT_ATOMS: atom_id res chain seq x y z
N MET A 1 23.32 -13.35 2.33
CA MET A 1 23.05 -12.40 1.24
C MET A 1 21.84 -12.87 0.40
N ALA A 2 20.65 -12.96 1.02
CA ALA A 2 19.43 -13.47 0.36
C ALA A 2 18.33 -12.40 0.20
N TRP A 3 18.66 -11.13 0.48
CA TRP A 3 17.72 -10.01 0.49
C TRP A 3 17.78 -9.13 -0.76
N LEU A 4 18.66 -9.45 -1.72
CA LEU A 4 18.71 -8.73 -2.99
C LEU A 4 17.64 -9.28 -3.92
N VAL A 5 16.68 -8.43 -4.26
CA VAL A 5 15.79 -8.64 -5.40
C VAL A 5 16.66 -8.93 -6.62
N LYS A 6 16.40 -10.04 -7.32
CA LYS A 6 17.16 -10.43 -8.53
C LYS A 6 17.24 -9.24 -9.50
N ASP A 7 18.40 -9.00 -10.09
CA ASP A 7 18.67 -7.81 -10.91
C ASP A 7 17.57 -7.56 -11.97
N LYS A 8 17.13 -8.62 -12.66
CA LYS A 8 16.04 -8.54 -13.64
C LYS A 8 14.69 -8.07 -13.07
N ILE A 9 14.34 -8.43 -11.83
CA ILE A 9 13.11 -7.95 -11.18
C ILE A 9 13.25 -6.46 -10.86
N LYS A 10 14.43 -6.05 -10.39
CA LYS A 10 14.75 -4.65 -10.09
C LYS A 10 14.71 -3.78 -11.34
N GLU A 11 15.35 -4.20 -12.43
CA GLU A 11 15.34 -3.51 -13.73
C GLU A 11 13.92 -3.35 -14.28
N ASN A 12 13.12 -4.42 -14.25
CA ASN A 12 11.73 -4.40 -14.68
C ASN A 12 10.90 -3.41 -13.86
N TYR A 13 11.04 -3.43 -12.54
CA TYR A 13 10.36 -2.48 -11.66
C TYR A 13 10.73 -1.03 -12.00
N LEU A 14 12.02 -0.73 -12.14
CA LEU A 14 12.50 0.61 -12.49
C LEU A 14 11.98 1.08 -13.86
N ALA A 15 11.98 0.20 -14.86
CA ALA A 15 11.43 0.51 -16.19
C ALA A 15 9.94 0.86 -16.09
N CYS A 16 9.15 0.09 -15.34
CA CYS A 16 7.74 0.37 -15.11
C CYS A 16 7.54 1.71 -14.39
N CYS A 17 8.34 2.01 -13.37
CA CYS A 17 8.30 3.30 -12.67
C CYS A 17 8.62 4.47 -13.62
N LYS A 18 9.66 4.36 -14.44
CA LYS A 18 10.03 5.40 -15.43
C LYS A 18 8.90 5.67 -16.41
N GLU A 19 8.32 4.60 -16.97
CA GLU A 19 7.20 4.73 -17.89
C GLU A 19 5.98 5.36 -17.22
N ALA A 20 5.66 4.97 -15.98
CA ALA A 20 4.56 5.53 -15.21
C ALA A 20 4.73 7.01 -14.87
N VAL A 21 5.97 7.52 -14.78
CA VAL A 21 6.25 8.95 -14.59
C VAL A 21 6.05 9.74 -15.89
N LEU A 22 6.33 9.12 -17.04
CA LEU A 22 6.35 9.79 -18.35
C LEU A 22 5.03 9.67 -19.13
N SER A 23 4.10 8.81 -18.69
CA SER A 23 2.87 8.54 -19.43
C SER A 23 1.68 8.32 -18.50
N ASP A 24 0.63 9.12 -18.66
CA ASP A 24 -0.64 8.94 -17.94
C ASP A 24 -1.26 7.56 -18.19
N THR A 25 -1.07 6.99 -19.38
CA THR A 25 -1.60 5.65 -19.70
C THR A 25 -0.87 4.57 -18.88
N ALA A 26 0.46 4.69 -18.74
CA ALA A 26 1.24 3.80 -17.89
C ALA A 26 0.94 4.05 -16.40
N PHE A 27 0.86 5.32 -15.97
CA PHE A 27 0.49 5.72 -14.61
C PHE A 27 -0.87 5.16 -14.20
N ASN A 28 -1.85 5.14 -15.09
CA ASN A 28 -3.17 4.63 -14.77
C ASN A 28 -3.21 3.10 -14.62
N ARG A 29 -2.15 2.37 -14.99
CA ARG A 29 -2.15 0.90 -15.05
C ARG A 29 -1.01 0.21 -14.30
N PHE A 30 -0.04 0.95 -13.75
CA PHE A 30 1.20 0.37 -13.20
C PHE A 30 0.98 -0.69 -12.11
N LYS A 31 -0.08 -0.60 -11.29
CA LYS A 31 -0.35 -1.60 -10.23
C LYS A 31 -0.81 -2.96 -10.75
N LYS A 32 -1.12 -3.06 -12.05
CA LYS A 32 -1.38 -4.33 -12.76
C LYS A 32 -0.24 -4.75 -13.66
N ASP A 33 0.79 -3.92 -13.82
CA ASP A 33 1.93 -4.26 -14.66
C ASP A 33 2.74 -5.39 -13.99
N LYS A 34 2.96 -6.48 -14.73
CA LYS A 34 3.68 -7.66 -14.23
C LYS A 34 5.13 -7.37 -13.86
N ARG A 35 5.69 -6.27 -14.34
CA ARG A 35 7.03 -5.77 -13.97
C ARG A 35 7.03 -5.11 -12.60
N TYR A 36 5.89 -4.57 -12.16
CA TYR A 36 5.72 -3.83 -10.91
C TYR A 36 5.16 -4.71 -9.77
N THR A 37 4.20 -5.58 -10.09
CA THR A 37 3.50 -6.41 -9.10
C THR A 37 4.40 -7.23 -8.18
N PRO A 38 5.55 -7.80 -8.60
CA PRO A 38 6.36 -8.64 -7.72
C PRO A 38 6.88 -7.90 -6.47
N ILE A 39 7.03 -6.58 -6.53
CA ILE A 39 7.55 -5.79 -5.41
C ILE A 39 6.43 -5.32 -4.49
N THR A 40 5.34 -4.73 -5.00
CA THR A 40 4.35 -4.07 -4.12
C THR A 40 2.89 -4.56 -4.25
N GLU A 41 2.51 -5.25 -5.32
CA GLU A 41 1.10 -5.62 -5.62
C GLU A 41 0.95 -7.12 -5.91
N HIS A 42 1.64 -7.95 -5.13
CA HIS A 42 1.74 -9.41 -5.33
C HIS A 42 0.67 -10.22 -4.56
N LEU A 43 -0.19 -9.56 -3.79
CA LEU A 43 -1.15 -10.24 -2.92
C LEU A 43 -2.40 -10.71 -3.69
N ASP A 44 -2.89 -11.89 -3.30
CA ASP A 44 -4.12 -12.48 -3.84
C ASP A 44 -5.34 -12.23 -2.93
N ARG A 45 -6.48 -12.79 -3.35
CA ARG A 45 -7.76 -12.63 -2.65
C ARG A 45 -7.71 -13.21 -1.23
N ASP A 46 -7.12 -14.39 -1.05
CA ASP A 46 -7.19 -15.15 0.19
C ASP A 46 -6.31 -14.49 1.26
N ILE A 47 -5.13 -14.01 0.87
CA ILE A 47 -4.31 -13.18 1.75
C ILE A 47 -5.03 -11.87 2.09
N GLY A 48 -5.71 -11.25 1.12
CA GLY A 48 -6.53 -10.07 1.39
C GLY A 48 -7.67 -10.35 2.39
N GLN A 49 -8.32 -11.51 2.30
CA GLN A 49 -9.37 -11.92 3.22
C GLN A 49 -8.81 -12.08 4.64
N ALA A 50 -7.65 -12.73 4.78
CA ALA A 50 -7.00 -12.89 6.07
C ALA A 50 -6.64 -11.53 6.72
N TYR A 51 -6.25 -10.52 5.93
CA TYR A 51 -6.07 -9.16 6.45
C TYR A 51 -7.40 -8.52 6.86
N LEU A 52 -8.44 -8.67 6.05
CA LEU A 52 -9.76 -8.14 6.36
C LEU A 52 -10.29 -8.70 7.68
N ASP A 53 -10.24 -10.01 7.87
CA ASP A 53 -10.73 -10.67 9.09
C ASP A 53 -10.06 -10.09 10.34
N LYS A 54 -8.72 -9.91 10.29
CA LYS A 54 -7.95 -9.27 11.37
C LYS A 54 -8.28 -7.80 11.59
N ILE A 55 -8.61 -7.06 10.51
CA ILE A 55 -9.02 -5.65 10.62
C ILE A 55 -10.37 -5.55 11.31
N ILE A 56 -11.32 -6.40 10.94
CA ILE A 56 -12.67 -6.42 11.51
C ILE A 56 -12.63 -6.81 12.99
N GLU A 57 -11.87 -7.87 13.33
CA GLU A 57 -11.64 -8.27 14.72
C GLU A 57 -11.07 -7.12 15.58
N LYS A 58 -10.15 -6.33 15.02
CA LYS A 58 -9.53 -5.21 15.73
C LYS A 58 -10.46 -4.00 15.88
N ASN A 59 -11.07 -3.57 14.79
CA ASN A 59 -11.91 -2.37 14.79
C ASN A 59 -12.77 -2.23 13.52
N GLU A 60 -13.83 -3.05 13.42
CA GLU A 60 -14.83 -2.95 12.35
C GLU A 60 -15.44 -1.55 12.21
N TYR A 61 -15.69 -0.85 13.33
CA TYR A 61 -16.27 0.48 13.33
C TYR A 61 -15.40 1.49 12.57
N ILE A 62 -14.11 1.60 12.93
CA ILE A 62 -13.18 2.51 12.25
C ILE A 62 -13.00 2.13 10.79
N PHE A 63 -12.92 0.82 10.48
CA PHE A 63 -12.85 0.35 9.10
C PHE A 63 -14.02 0.87 8.26
N ASN A 64 -15.25 0.73 8.77
CA ASN A 64 -16.46 1.17 8.09
C ASN A 64 -16.57 2.70 7.96
N VAL A 65 -16.29 3.44 9.05
CA VAL A 65 -16.35 4.91 9.04
C VAL A 65 -15.31 5.52 8.09
N LYS A 66 -14.11 4.93 8.00
CA LYS A 66 -13.01 5.43 7.16
C LYS A 66 -12.98 4.80 5.77
N LYS A 67 -13.86 3.85 5.46
CA LYS A 67 -13.91 3.08 4.21
C LYS A 67 -13.71 3.92 2.95
N LYS A 68 -14.48 5.01 2.80
CA LYS A 68 -14.38 5.90 1.62
C LYS A 68 -12.99 6.51 1.47
N ARG A 69 -12.33 6.87 2.57
CA ARG A 69 -10.97 7.44 2.54
C ARG A 69 -9.96 6.37 2.14
N PHE A 70 -10.00 5.21 2.79
CA PHE A 70 -9.11 4.10 2.47
C PHE A 70 -9.20 3.67 1.00
N LEU A 71 -10.42 3.54 0.46
CA LEU A 71 -10.66 3.20 -0.95
C LEU A 71 -10.04 4.18 -1.96
N ARG A 72 -9.71 5.42 -1.56
CA ARG A 72 -8.97 6.34 -2.45
C ARG A 72 -7.61 5.79 -2.88
N ASN A 73 -7.02 4.85 -2.12
CA ASN A 73 -5.77 4.19 -2.53
C ASN A 73 -5.94 3.34 -3.79
N ASP A 74 -7.16 2.86 -4.04
CA ASP A 74 -7.49 1.98 -5.17
C ASP A 74 -7.90 2.75 -6.43
N LEU A 75 -7.94 4.09 -6.38
CA LEU A 75 -8.31 4.94 -7.52
C LEU A 75 -7.18 5.06 -8.55
N TYR A 76 -5.92 4.95 -8.12
CA TYR A 76 -4.74 5.20 -8.95
C TYR A 76 -3.96 3.92 -9.25
N GLY A 77 -3.41 3.84 -10.46
CA GLY A 77 -2.61 2.70 -10.93
C GLY A 77 -3.42 1.44 -11.24
N GLN A 78 -4.74 1.49 -11.10
CA GLN A 78 -5.67 0.40 -11.40
C GLN A 78 -5.27 -0.94 -10.76
N PRO A 79 -5.23 -1.07 -9.41
CA PRO A 79 -4.82 -2.31 -8.77
C PRO A 79 -5.78 -3.47 -9.07
N LYS A 80 -5.32 -4.70 -8.82
CA LYS A 80 -6.20 -5.86 -8.76
C LYS A 80 -7.14 -5.71 -7.56
N ARG A 81 -8.42 -5.99 -7.75
CA ARG A 81 -9.44 -5.87 -6.70
C ARG A 81 -10.33 -7.10 -6.69
N TYR A 82 -10.84 -7.42 -5.52
CA TYR A 82 -11.74 -8.55 -5.29
C TYR A 82 -12.93 -8.14 -4.46
N ASP A 83 -14.03 -8.86 -4.60
CA ASP A 83 -15.21 -8.71 -3.77
C ASP A 83 -15.03 -9.47 -2.43
N TYR A 84 -15.20 -8.72 -1.34
CA TYR A 84 -15.15 -9.20 0.05
C TYR A 84 -16.56 -9.16 0.71
N GLY A 85 -17.61 -9.36 -0.10
CA GLY A 85 -19.00 -9.46 0.35
C GLY A 85 -19.51 -8.13 0.92
N LYS A 86 -20.08 -8.15 2.12
CA LYS A 86 -20.64 -6.94 2.76
C LYS A 86 -19.61 -5.81 2.95
N TYR A 87 -18.31 -6.13 2.95
CA TYR A 87 -17.24 -5.15 3.07
C TYR A 87 -16.88 -4.46 1.75
N GLY A 88 -17.37 -4.95 0.61
CA GLY A 88 -17.21 -4.36 -0.71
C GLY A 88 -15.95 -4.80 -1.46
N ILE A 89 -15.60 -4.03 -2.49
CA ILE A 89 -14.51 -4.37 -3.42
C ILE A 89 -13.22 -3.64 -3.04
N TRP A 90 -12.13 -4.38 -2.85
CA TRP A 90 -10.84 -3.85 -2.38
C TRP A 90 -9.64 -4.46 -3.10
N SER A 91 -8.54 -3.70 -3.16
CA SER A 91 -7.21 -4.30 -3.37
C SER A 91 -6.75 -5.02 -2.09
N PRO A 92 -6.22 -6.26 -2.20
CA PRO A 92 -5.57 -6.93 -1.07
C PRO A 92 -4.42 -6.11 -0.47
N THR A 93 -3.68 -5.37 -1.29
CA THR A 93 -2.58 -4.49 -0.84
C THR A 93 -3.10 -3.35 0.03
N THR A 94 -4.26 -2.78 -0.31
CA THR A 94 -4.90 -1.76 0.51
C THR A 94 -5.36 -2.32 1.86
N LEU A 95 -5.91 -3.54 1.88
CA LEU A 95 -6.24 -4.23 3.13
C LEU A 95 -4.99 -4.46 3.99
N ARG A 96 -3.87 -4.90 3.40
CA ARG A 96 -2.59 -4.99 4.13
C ARG A 96 -2.19 -3.66 4.76
N TYR A 97 -2.23 -2.55 4.01
CA TYR A 97 -1.84 -1.23 4.54
C TYR A 97 -2.74 -0.77 5.69
N ILE A 98 -4.04 -1.05 5.64
CA ILE A 98 -4.98 -0.76 6.74
C ILE A 98 -4.61 -1.57 7.98
N TYR A 99 -4.37 -2.88 7.81
CA TYR A 99 -3.98 -3.75 8.91
C TYR A 99 -2.67 -3.30 9.56
N VAL A 100 -1.64 -3.01 8.76
CA VAL A 100 -0.35 -2.51 9.27
C VAL A 100 -0.53 -1.19 10.01
N ALA A 101 -1.35 -0.28 9.49
CA ALA A 101 -1.63 0.99 10.16
C ALA A 101 -2.33 0.76 11.52
N PHE A 102 -3.26 -0.18 11.62
CA PHE A 102 -3.91 -0.56 12.88
C PHE A 102 -2.90 -1.11 13.89
N GLU A 103 -1.98 -1.97 13.44
CA GLU A 103 -0.91 -2.51 14.28
C GLU A 103 0.01 -1.40 14.77
N LEU A 104 0.54 -0.56 13.87
CA LEU A 104 1.41 0.56 14.25
C LEU A 104 0.74 1.48 15.27
N LYS A 105 -0.52 1.85 15.04
CA LYS A 105 -1.29 2.65 16.01
C LYS A 105 -1.37 1.98 17.38
N LYS A 106 -1.55 0.65 17.43
CA LYS A 106 -1.57 -0.11 18.68
C LYS A 106 -0.20 -0.11 19.36
N TYR A 107 0.87 -0.44 18.62
CA TYR A 107 2.22 -0.54 19.16
C TYR A 107 2.74 0.79 19.71
N PHE A 108 2.42 1.89 19.03
CA PHE A 108 2.91 3.23 19.37
C PHE A 108 1.92 4.05 20.20
N ASN A 109 0.78 3.47 20.58
CA ASN A 109 -0.32 4.13 21.30
C ASN A 109 -0.83 5.43 20.63
N GLY A 110 -0.89 5.43 19.30
CA GLY A 110 -1.17 6.61 18.47
C GLY A 110 -0.05 6.89 17.47
N LEU A 111 -0.36 7.67 16.43
CA LEU A 111 0.59 8.08 15.38
C LEU A 111 0.50 9.58 15.06
N ASP A 112 -0.57 10.24 15.49
CA ASP A 112 -0.98 11.60 15.14
C ASP A 112 0.01 12.69 15.60
N CYS A 113 0.77 12.43 16.66
CA CYS A 113 1.79 13.35 17.17
C CYS A 113 3.22 12.96 16.77
N MET A 114 3.39 11.92 15.93
CA MET A 114 4.71 11.35 15.64
C MET A 114 5.37 11.98 14.42
N ASP A 115 6.70 12.08 14.49
CA ASP A 115 7.58 12.34 13.35
C ASP A 115 8.04 10.96 12.82
N ILE A 116 7.52 10.54 11.67
CA ILE A 116 7.68 9.18 11.15
C ILE A 116 8.68 9.18 9.99
N VAL A 117 9.62 8.23 10.01
CA VAL A 117 10.52 7.94 8.89
C VAL A 117 10.19 6.55 8.34
N GLU A 118 9.86 6.48 7.04
CA GLU A 118 9.65 5.23 6.31
C GLU A 118 10.82 4.99 5.34
N ILE A 119 11.39 3.80 5.36
CA ILE A 119 12.42 3.38 4.40
C ILE A 119 11.75 2.47 3.36
N GLY A 120 11.86 2.85 2.09
CA GLY A 120 11.25 2.12 0.98
C GLY A 120 9.73 2.34 0.89
N GLY A 121 9.30 3.59 0.70
CA GLY A 121 7.88 3.94 0.66
C GLY A 121 7.13 3.51 -0.60
N GLY A 122 7.86 3.06 -1.65
CA GLY A 122 7.26 2.73 -2.94
C GLY A 122 6.46 3.91 -3.48
N TYR A 123 5.19 3.69 -3.83
CA TYR A 123 4.29 4.77 -4.26
C TYR A 123 3.63 5.56 -3.10
N GLY A 124 3.98 5.29 -1.85
CA GLY A 124 3.45 5.99 -0.66
C GLY A 124 2.13 5.44 -0.11
N GLY A 125 1.74 4.21 -0.49
CA GLY A 125 0.46 3.61 -0.07
C GLY A 125 0.31 3.47 1.45
N GLN A 126 1.37 3.09 2.16
CA GLN A 126 1.34 2.96 3.62
C GLN A 126 1.19 4.32 4.32
N CYS A 127 2.01 5.31 3.93
CA CYS A 127 1.92 6.69 4.39
C CYS A 127 0.51 7.27 4.22
N LYS A 128 -0.08 7.10 3.03
CA LYS A 128 -1.45 7.54 2.73
C LYS A 128 -2.48 6.94 3.68
N ILE A 129 -2.41 5.62 3.94
CA ILE A 129 -3.38 4.95 4.82
C ILE A 129 -3.22 5.38 6.29
N ILE A 130 -1.98 5.57 6.77
CA ILE A 130 -1.74 6.14 8.10
C ILE A 130 -2.38 7.54 8.21
N ASN A 131 -2.16 8.38 7.20
CA ASN A 131 -2.75 9.71 7.16
C ASN A 131 -4.29 9.68 7.21
N ASP A 132 -4.93 8.77 6.48
CA ASP A 132 -6.39 8.63 6.45
C ASP A 132 -7.01 8.19 7.80
N MET A 133 -6.25 7.44 8.60
CA MET A 133 -6.69 7.03 9.94
C MET A 133 -6.87 8.23 10.85
N ARG A 134 -5.77 8.91 11.20
CA ARG A 134 -5.75 10.09 12.07
C ARG A 134 -4.65 11.11 11.74
N GLY A 135 -3.77 10.83 10.78
CA GLY A 135 -2.64 11.71 10.49
C GLY A 135 -1.39 11.34 11.28
N PHE A 136 -0.39 12.21 11.15
CA PHE A 136 0.89 12.23 11.83
C PHE A 136 1.37 13.68 11.89
N LYS A 137 2.37 13.99 12.73
CA LYS A 137 2.96 15.33 12.81
C LYS A 137 3.83 15.61 11.60
N SER A 138 4.73 14.69 11.26
CA SER A 138 5.49 14.73 10.01
C SER A 138 5.81 13.33 9.51
N TYR A 139 6.06 13.21 8.20
CA TYR A 139 6.38 11.93 7.57
C TYR A 139 7.45 12.13 6.50
N LYS A 140 8.53 11.37 6.61
CA LYS A 140 9.64 11.39 5.66
C LYS A 140 9.80 10.00 5.05
N ILE A 141 9.67 9.92 3.73
CA ILE A 141 10.00 8.72 2.98
C ILE A 141 11.45 8.84 2.52
N ILE A 142 12.26 7.83 2.84
CA ILE A 142 13.63 7.69 2.36
C ILE A 142 13.65 6.46 1.48
N ASP A 143 14.17 6.60 0.27
CA ASP A 143 14.36 5.47 -0.65
C ASP A 143 15.82 5.39 -1.09
N LEU A 144 16.20 4.24 -1.62
CA LEU A 144 17.51 4.06 -2.23
C LEU A 144 17.62 4.97 -3.45
N LYS A 145 18.83 5.47 -3.70
CA LYS A 145 19.12 6.13 -4.98
C LYS A 145 18.80 5.16 -6.11
N GLU A 146 18.27 5.69 -7.19
CA GLU A 146 18.13 4.93 -8.41
C GLU A 146 19.50 4.35 -8.79
N PRO A 147 19.63 3.04 -9.03
CA PRO A 147 20.89 2.48 -9.49
C PRO A 147 21.25 3.09 -10.85
N CYS A 148 22.50 3.54 -10.94
CA CYS A 148 23.13 4.02 -12.17
C CYS A 148 23.35 2.89 -13.17
#